data_AF-A0A1E4MC50-F1
#
_entry.id   AF-A0A1E4MC50-F1
#
_cell.length_a   1.000
_cell.length_b   1.000
_cell.length_c   1.000
_cell.angle_alpha   90.00
_cell.angle_beta   90.00
_cell.angle_gamma   90.00
#
_symmetry.space_group_name_H-M   'P 1'
#
loop_
_entity.id
_entity.type
_entity.pdbx_description
1 polymer ?
#
loop_
_entity_poly.entity_id
_entity_poly.type
_entity_poly.pdbx_seq_one_letter_code
_entity_poly.pdbx_strand_id
1 'polypeptide(L)'
;MDFFSQYHELKEALVAAMGQSHALMHVHAGLAIYVLFQLVWGTRRGSVPALLCVFFFEAFNEVCDRLFYGSWRGGDTLRDVLLTMLWPSVLVATSHLRRWSWNRRARRLREGQMLSAQVAHRAARAAAPSFTA
;
A
#
# COMPACT_ATOMS: atom_id res chain seq x y z
N MET A 1 -23.01 -18.10 -24.74
CA MET A 1 -22.11 -18.27 -23.58
C MET A 1 -22.45 -17.17 -22.59
N ASP A 2 -22.73 -17.52 -21.34
CA ASP A 2 -22.95 -16.54 -20.26
C ASP A 2 -21.63 -15.84 -19.89
N PHE A 3 -21.70 -14.60 -19.40
CA PHE A 3 -20.54 -13.76 -19.07
C PHE A 3 -19.61 -14.45 -18.07
N PHE A 4 -20.17 -15.06 -17.02
CA PHE A 4 -19.39 -15.71 -15.96
C PHE A 4 -18.63 -16.93 -16.47
N SER A 5 -19.20 -17.69 -17.41
CA SER A 5 -18.51 -18.82 -18.03
C SER A 5 -17.34 -18.35 -18.90
N GLN A 6 -17.52 -17.31 -19.71
CA GLN A 6 -16.43 -16.74 -20.52
C GLN A 6 -15.30 -16.19 -19.65
N TYR A 7 -15.66 -15.51 -18.56
CA TYR A 7 -14.68 -15.00 -17.59
C TYR A 7 -13.88 -16.12 -16.95
N HIS A 8 -14.55 -17.19 -16.51
CA HIS A 8 -13.90 -18.34 -15.91
C HIS A 8 -12.96 -19.05 -16.90
N GLU A 9 -13.41 -19.28 -18.14
CA GLU A 9 -12.59 -19.86 -19.21
C GLU A 9 -11.36 -19.01 -19.52
N LEU A 10 -11.50 -17.68 -19.57
CA LEU A 10 -10.37 -16.77 -19.75
C LEU A 10 -9.35 -16.90 -18.62
N LYS A 11 -9.81 -17.00 -17.36
CA LYS A 11 -8.94 -17.17 -16.19
C LYS A 11 -8.15 -18.47 -16.29
N GLU A 12 -8.80 -19.58 -16.57
CA GLU A 12 -8.14 -20.88 -16.77
C GLU A 12 -7.17 -20.84 -17.95
N ALA A 13 -7.53 -20.18 -19.06
CA ALA A 13 -6.64 -20.03 -20.21
C ALA A 13 -5.37 -19.24 -19.87
N LEU A 14 -5.48 -18.17 -19.06
CA LEU A 14 -4.32 -17.40 -18.59
C LEU A 14 -3.41 -18.23 -17.68
N VAL A 15 -3.98 -18.98 -16.75
CA VAL A 15 -3.24 -19.88 -15.85
C VAL A 15 -2.50 -20.94 -16.68
N ALA A 16 -3.19 -21.58 -17.63
CA ALA A 16 -2.61 -22.58 -18.51
C ALA A 16 -1.50 -22.00 -19.41
N ALA A 17 -1.73 -20.81 -20.00
CA ALA A 17 -0.74 -20.15 -20.86
C ALA A 17 0.54 -19.76 -20.10
N MET A 18 0.41 -19.38 -18.82
CA MET A 18 1.54 -19.02 -17.97
C MET A 18 2.24 -20.25 -17.37
N GLY A 19 1.62 -21.43 -17.43
CA GLY A 19 2.14 -22.66 -16.82
C GLY A 19 2.32 -22.54 -15.30
N GLN A 20 1.54 -21.68 -14.65
CA GLN A 20 1.65 -21.39 -13.21
C GLN A 20 0.45 -21.93 -12.44
N SER A 21 0.59 -21.99 -11.11
CA SER A 21 -0.55 -22.26 -10.24
C SER A 21 -1.47 -21.03 -10.13
N HIS A 22 -2.77 -21.28 -9.94
CA HIS A 22 -3.76 -20.25 -9.59
C HIS A 22 -3.27 -19.35 -8.44
N ALA A 23 -2.73 -19.96 -7.38
CA ALA A 23 -2.17 -19.24 -6.25
C ALA A 23 -1.08 -18.21 -6.62
N LEU A 24 -0.19 -18.57 -7.55
CA LEU A 24 0.84 -17.64 -8.01
C LEU A 24 0.25 -16.52 -8.88
N MET A 25 -0.78 -16.82 -9.66
CA MET A 25 -1.49 -15.82 -10.46
C MET A 25 -2.16 -14.76 -9.59
N HIS A 26 -2.75 -15.12 -8.44
CA HIS A 26 -3.30 -14.14 -7.48
C HIS A 26 -2.24 -13.15 -6.98
N VAL A 27 -1.04 -13.65 -6.64
CA VAL A 27 0.08 -12.78 -6.23
C VAL A 27 0.47 -11.80 -7.36
N HIS A 28 0.59 -12.30 -8.59
CA HIS A 28 1.00 -11.49 -9.74
C HIS A 28 -0.08 -10.49 -10.14
N ALA A 29 -1.34 -10.90 -10.16
CA ALA A 29 -2.49 -10.06 -10.47
C ALA A 29 -2.62 -8.91 -9.47
N GLY A 30 -2.54 -9.21 -8.16
CA GLY A 30 -2.61 -8.18 -7.12
C GLY A 30 -1.51 -7.13 -7.24
N LEU A 31 -0.27 -7.56 -7.50
CA LEU A 31 0.86 -6.64 -7.73
C LEU A 31 0.72 -5.86 -9.03
N ALA A 32 0.29 -6.50 -10.12
CA ALA A 32 0.09 -5.86 -11.42
C ALA A 32 -0.96 -4.75 -11.32
N ILE A 33 -2.13 -5.04 -10.72
CA ILE A 33 -3.19 -4.05 -10.50
C ILE A 33 -2.67 -2.88 -9.64
N TYR A 34 -1.95 -3.18 -8.55
CA TYR A 34 -1.38 -2.16 -7.68
C TYR A 34 -0.40 -1.22 -8.41
N VAL A 35 0.49 -1.77 -9.22
CA VAL A 35 1.49 -1.00 -9.98
C VAL A 35 0.81 -0.20 -11.09
N LEU A 36 -0.07 -0.83 -11.87
CA LEU A 36 -0.80 -0.16 -12.95
C LEU A 36 -1.64 1.00 -12.43
N PHE A 37 -2.37 0.81 -11.33
CA PHE A 37 -3.13 1.90 -10.72
C PHE A 37 -2.22 3.07 -10.33
N GLN A 38 -1.06 2.79 -9.72
CA GLN A 38 -0.11 3.84 -9.37
C GLN A 38 0.44 4.57 -10.58
N LEU A 39 0.73 3.87 -11.68
CA LEU A 39 1.23 4.46 -12.92
C LEU A 39 0.17 5.35 -13.58
N VAL A 40 -1.06 4.86 -13.71
CA VAL A 40 -2.15 5.58 -14.39
C VAL A 40 -2.59 6.80 -13.59
N TRP A 41 -2.74 6.67 -12.26
CA TRP A 41 -3.19 7.78 -11.40
C TRP A 41 -2.04 8.63 -10.83
N GLY A 42 -0.79 8.31 -11.15
CA GLY A 42 0.39 9.03 -10.63
C GLY A 42 0.48 9.06 -9.10
N THR A 43 -0.02 8.03 -8.41
CA THR A 43 -0.06 8.04 -6.94
C THR A 43 1.33 7.77 -6.32
N ARG A 44 1.54 8.28 -5.10
CA ARG A 44 2.83 8.13 -4.39
C ARG A 44 3.01 6.70 -3.85
N ARG A 45 4.28 6.33 -3.58
CA ARG A 45 4.64 5.08 -2.88
C ARG A 45 3.83 4.93 -1.58
N GLY A 46 3.16 3.78 -1.44
CA GLY A 46 2.27 3.49 -0.32
C GLY A 46 0.84 4.02 -0.50
N SER A 47 0.36 4.02 -1.74
CA SER A 47 -0.98 4.48 -2.11
C SER A 47 -2.07 3.57 -1.54
N VAL A 48 -2.84 4.09 -0.58
CA VAL A 48 -4.05 3.43 -0.06
C VAL A 48 -5.12 3.30 -1.15
N PRO A 49 -5.36 4.31 -2.02
CA PRO A 49 -6.29 4.14 -3.16
C PRO A 49 -5.90 2.98 -4.08
N ALA A 50 -4.62 2.78 -4.36
CA ALA A 50 -4.17 1.64 -5.16
C ALA A 50 -4.45 0.30 -4.47
N LEU A 51 -4.29 0.22 -3.14
CA LEU A 51 -4.63 -0.98 -2.36
C LEU A 51 -6.14 -1.25 -2.36
N LEU A 52 -6.97 -0.22 -2.24
CA LEU A 52 -8.43 -0.35 -2.33
C LEU A 52 -8.88 -0.80 -3.72
N CYS A 53 -8.17 -0.36 -4.77
CA CYS A 53 -8.42 -0.84 -6.12
C CYS A 53 -8.14 -2.34 -6.25
N VAL A 54 -7.00 -2.82 -5.74
CA VAL A 54 -6.70 -4.26 -5.70
C VAL A 54 -7.79 -5.04 -4.96
N PHE A 55 -8.21 -4.55 -3.79
CA PHE A 55 -9.28 -5.16 -3.01
C PHE A 55 -10.59 -5.26 -3.81
N PHE A 56 -10.95 -4.20 -4.53
CA PHE A 56 -12.15 -4.17 -5.36
C PHE A 56 -12.10 -5.22 -6.47
N PHE A 57 -10.98 -5.34 -7.17
CA PHE A 57 -10.82 -6.34 -8.23
C PHE A 57 -10.86 -7.78 -7.70
N GLU A 58 -10.24 -8.03 -6.55
CA GLU A 58 -10.29 -9.34 -5.90
C GLU A 58 -11.72 -9.68 -5.45
N ALA A 59 -12.41 -8.74 -4.80
CA ALA A 59 -13.80 -8.95 -4.39
C ALA A 59 -14.71 -9.18 -5.60
N PHE A 60 -14.48 -8.47 -6.71
CA PHE A 60 -15.19 -8.68 -7.96
C PHE A 60 -14.92 -10.08 -8.55
N ASN A 61 -13.67 -10.55 -8.54
CA ASN A 61 -13.31 -11.89 -8.98
C ASN A 61 -14.06 -12.96 -8.17
N GLU A 62 -14.05 -12.85 -6.84
CA GLU A 62 -14.74 -13.78 -5.95
C GLU A 62 -16.26 -13.80 -6.16
N VAL A 63 -16.87 -12.63 -6.44
CA VAL A 63 -18.29 -12.56 -6.81
C VAL A 63 -18.55 -13.27 -8.14
N CYS A 64 -17.67 -13.14 -9.12
CA CYS A 64 -17.80 -13.85 -10.39
C CYS A 64 -17.69 -15.37 -10.20
N ASP A 65 -16.71 -15.83 -9.40
CA ASP A 65 -16.54 -17.24 -9.09
C ASP A 65 -17.74 -17.80 -8.31
N ARG A 66 -18.29 -17.02 -7.36
CA ARG A 66 -19.52 -17.38 -6.63
C ARG A 66 -20.73 -17.56 -7.55
N LEU A 67 -20.86 -16.70 -8.57
CA LEU A 67 -21.97 -16.76 -9.52
C LEU A 67 -21.78 -17.94 -10.49
N PHE A 68 -20.55 -18.24 -10.89
CA PHE A 68 -20.22 -19.39 -11.74
C PHE A 68 -20.42 -20.74 -11.03
N TYR A 69 -19.90 -20.91 -9.82
CA TYR A 69 -19.98 -22.17 -9.06
C TYR A 69 -21.27 -22.34 -8.26
N GLY A 70 -22.09 -21.29 -8.13
CA GLY A 70 -23.34 -21.33 -7.36
C GLY A 70 -23.16 -21.42 -5.84
N SER A 71 -21.93 -21.45 -5.32
CA SER A 71 -21.62 -21.51 -3.88
C SER A 71 -20.31 -20.76 -3.55
N TRP A 72 -20.16 -20.32 -2.29
CA TRP A 72 -18.92 -19.73 -1.80
C TRP A 72 -17.96 -20.84 -1.41
N ARG A 73 -16.75 -20.84 -1.96
CA ARG A 73 -15.70 -21.81 -1.61
C ARG A 73 -14.77 -21.18 -0.59
N GLY A 74 -15.28 -20.93 0.62
CA GLY A 74 -14.63 -20.05 1.60
C GLY A 74 -13.16 -20.33 1.92
N GLY A 75 -12.72 -21.60 1.83
CA GLY A 75 -11.30 -21.96 1.99
C GLY A 75 -10.41 -21.51 0.83
N ASP A 76 -10.91 -21.58 -0.40
CA ASP A 76 -10.22 -21.10 -1.60
C ASP A 76 -10.32 -19.57 -1.67
N THR A 77 -11.51 -19.00 -1.45
CA THR A 77 -11.77 -17.53 -1.41
C THR A 77 -10.85 -16.79 -0.44
N LEU A 78 -10.71 -17.27 0.80
CA LEU A 78 -9.86 -16.60 1.78
C LEU A 78 -8.38 -16.65 1.35
N ARG A 79 -7.96 -17.78 0.79
CA ARG A 79 -6.59 -17.97 0.30
C ARG A 79 -6.29 -17.01 -0.85
N ASP A 80 -7.21 -16.88 -1.79
CA ASP A 80 -7.06 -16.02 -2.98
C ASP A 80 -7.00 -14.55 -2.57
N VAL A 81 -7.91 -14.12 -1.67
CA VAL A 81 -7.87 -12.78 -1.08
C VAL A 81 -6.54 -12.50 -0.38
N LEU A 82 -6.04 -13.45 0.43
CA LEU A 82 -4.76 -13.29 1.12
C LEU A 82 -3.60 -13.19 0.13
N LEU A 83 -3.54 -14.04 -0.89
CA LEU A 83 -2.47 -14.05 -1.89
C LEU A 83 -2.46 -12.77 -2.72
N THR A 84 -3.64 -12.28 -3.14
CA THR A 84 -3.76 -11.05 -3.91
C THR A 84 -3.40 -9.81 -3.07
N MET A 85 -3.83 -9.75 -1.80
CA MET A 85 -3.71 -8.55 -0.97
C MET A 85 -2.41 -8.43 -0.17
N LEU A 86 -1.72 -9.54 0.12
CA LEU A 86 -0.60 -9.56 1.07
C LEU A 86 0.51 -8.58 0.69
N TRP A 87 1.07 -8.71 -0.51
CA TRP A 87 2.22 -7.89 -0.91
C TRP A 87 1.87 -6.42 -1.16
N PRO A 88 0.76 -6.07 -1.84
CA PRO A 88 0.29 -4.68 -1.88
C PRO A 88 0.13 -4.06 -0.49
N SER A 89 -0.41 -4.81 0.47
CA SER A 89 -0.57 -4.34 1.85
C SER A 89 0.78 -4.09 2.54
N VAL A 90 1.74 -4.99 2.36
CA VAL A 90 3.11 -4.85 2.88
C VAL A 90 3.79 -3.61 2.29
N LEU A 91 3.64 -3.34 0.99
CA LEU A 91 4.21 -2.16 0.32
C LEU A 91 3.62 -0.86 0.89
N VAL A 92 2.31 -0.83 1.14
CA VAL A 92 1.65 0.30 1.79
C VAL A 92 2.15 0.46 3.22
N ALA A 93 2.09 -0.59 4.04
CA ALA A 93 2.49 -0.55 5.44
C ALA A 93 3.95 -0.08 5.61
N THR A 94 4.89 -0.68 4.88
CA THR A 94 6.31 -0.30 4.93
C THR A 94 6.55 1.15 4.50
N SER A 95 5.84 1.63 3.48
CA SER A 95 5.92 3.03 3.04
C SER A 95 5.44 4.01 4.12
N HIS A 96 4.33 3.70 4.80
CA HIS A 96 3.80 4.51 5.90
C HIS A 96 4.72 4.49 7.12
N LEU A 97 5.26 3.32 7.50
CA LEU A 97 6.22 3.19 8.61
C LEU A 97 7.50 3.97 8.36
N ARG A 98 8.03 3.94 7.13
CA ARG A 98 9.21 4.74 6.75
C ARG A 98 8.92 6.23 6.80
N ARG A 99 7.76 6.67 6.30
CA ARG A 99 7.35 8.08 6.37
C ARG A 99 7.19 8.56 7.81
N TRP A 100 6.57 7.74 8.65
CA TRP A 100 6.35 8.05 10.05
C TRP A 100 7.67 8.16 10.84
N SER A 101 8.59 7.22 10.64
CA SER A 101 9.90 7.26 11.31
C SER A 101 10.74 8.45 10.86
N TRP A 102 10.71 8.80 9.57
CA TRP A 102 11.36 10.01 9.04
C TRP A 102 10.80 11.28 9.69
N ASN A 103 9.48 11.42 9.73
CA ASN A 103 8.82 12.59 10.31
C ASN A 103 9.14 12.75 11.80
N ARG A 104 9.22 11.65 12.55
CA ARG A 104 9.63 11.67 13.97
C ARG A 104 11.06 12.14 14.15
N ARG A 105 12.00 11.66 13.33
CA ARG A 105 13.40 12.09 13.37
C ARG A 105 13.53 13.57 13.01
N ALA A 106 12.85 14.02 11.96
CA ALA A 106 12.86 15.42 11.54
C ALA A 106 12.32 16.37 12.61
N ARG A 107 11.26 15.97 13.35
CA ARG A 107 10.73 16.76 14.47
C ARG A 107 11.75 16.90 15.60
N ARG A 108 12.38 15.80 16.02
CA ARG A 108 13.42 15.83 17.07
C ARG A 108 14.61 16.72 16.72
N LEU A 109 15.04 16.69 15.46
CA LEU A 109 16.12 17.56 14.99
C LEU A 109 15.74 19.04 15.04
N ARG A 110 14.51 19.39 14.63
CA ARG A 110 14.00 20.76 14.71
C ARG A 110 13.85 21.25 16.16
N GLU A 111 13.36 20.40 17.05
CA GLU A 111 13.27 20.68 18.49
C GLU A 111 14.66 20.94 19.10
N GLY A 112 15.65 20.09 18.77
CA GLY A 112 17.04 20.29 19.19
C GLY A 112 17.62 21.61 18.69
N GLN A 113 17.43 21.95 17.41
CA GLN A 113 17.87 23.22 16.83
C GLN A 113 17.24 24.43 17.54
N MET A 114 15.94 24.37 17.86
CA MET A 114 15.24 25.44 18.58
C MET A 114 15.80 25.62 20.00
N LEU A 115 16.07 24.54 20.72
CA LEU A 115 16.66 24.59 22.07
C LEU A 115 18.07 25.21 22.03
N SER A 116 18.91 24.78 21.09
CA SER A 116 20.25 25.35 20.91
C SER A 116 20.20 26.85 20.58
N ALA A 117 19.29 27.27 19.70
CA ALA A 117 19.10 28.67 19.35
C ALA A 117 18.62 29.51 20.55
N GLN A 118 17.70 28.98 21.37
CA GLN A 118 17.22 29.66 22.58
C GLN A 118 18.33 29.85 23.61
N VAL A 119 19.18 28.83 23.81
CA VAL A 119 20.33 28.92 24.71
C VAL A 119 21.33 29.96 24.20
N ALA A 120 21.68 29.93 22.91
CA ALA A 120 22.57 30.92 22.31
C ALA A 120 22.04 32.35 22.44
N HIS A 121 20.75 32.56 22.17
CA HIS A 121 20.10 33.85 22.32
C HIS A 121 20.10 34.34 23.78
N ARG A 122 19.87 33.46 24.76
CA ARG A 122 19.96 33.80 26.19
C ARG A 122 21.38 34.16 26.60
N ALA A 123 22.38 33.40 26.17
CA ALA A 123 23.78 33.68 26.44
C ALA A 123 24.21 35.04 25.86
N ALA A 124 23.82 35.33 24.62
CA ALA A 124 24.07 36.62 23.98
C ALA A 124 23.44 37.80 24.74
N ARG A 125 22.20 37.63 25.25
CA ARG A 125 21.57 38.66 26.10
C ARG A 125 22.26 38.86 27.44
N ALA A 126 22.75 37.79 28.06
CA ALA A 126 23.48 37.88 29.33
C ALA A 126 24.86 38.54 29.18
N ALA A 127 25.50 38.39 28.02
CA ALA A 127 26.79 39.00 27.71
C ALA A 127 26.69 40.46 27.23
N ALA A 128 25.48 40.97 26.98
CA ALA A 128 25.29 42.35 26.57
C ALA A 128 25.63 43.29 27.73
N PRO A 129 26.49 44.31 27.54
CA PRO A 129 26.88 45.21 28.61
C PRO A 129 25.65 45.96 29.13
N SER A 130 25.43 45.93 30.44
CA SER A 130 24.47 46.81 31.09
C SER A 130 24.96 48.24 30.94
N PHE A 131 24.41 48.99 29.99
CA PHE A 131 24.65 50.43 29.88
C PHE A 131 23.91 51.10 31.05
N THR A 132 24.54 51.09 32.21
CA THR A 132 24.12 51.88 33.37
C THR A 132 24.56 53.32 33.11
N ALA A 133 23.58 54.20 32.89
CA ALA A 133 23.71 55.65 32.78
C ALA A 133 24.07 56.29 34.12
#